data_AF-A0A8T5NIG8-F1
#
_entry.id   AF-A0A8T5NIG8-F1
#
_cell.length_a   1.000
_cell.length_b   1.000
_cell.length_c   1.000
_cell.angle_alpha   90.00
_cell.angle_beta   90.00
_cell.angle_gamma   90.00
#
_symmetry.space_group_name_H-M   'P 1'
#
loop_
_entity.id
_entity.type
_entity.pdbx_description
1 polymer ?
#
loop_
_entity_poly.entity_id
_entity_poly.type
_entity_poly.pdbx_seq_one_letter_code
_entity_poly.pdbx_strand_id
1 'polypeptide(L)'
;MSLKTKARKSATITITKAIILFSCNAWDDYRVRYKDSIHSVEIDNVERLRKCRTIKNSYKTYQYPKFGTIKYVPFTCKCRLCISCDTKSANEWSDEIHHKLLKVPHKHVIFIIPDTLREVFKNPEGASQPIKV
;
A
#
# COMPACT_ATOMS: atom_id res chain seq x y z
N MET A 1 -44.51 1.48 -25.40
CA MET A 1 -43.76 0.73 -24.37
C MET A 1 -42.29 1.14 -24.46
N SER A 2 -41.85 2.08 -23.61
CA SER A 2 -40.51 2.68 -23.72
C SER A 2 -39.44 1.74 -23.18
N LEU A 3 -38.61 1.20 -24.07
CA LEU A 3 -37.45 0.38 -23.72
C LEU A 3 -36.41 1.26 -23.01
N LYS A 4 -36.30 1.11 -21.69
CA LYS A 4 -35.26 1.76 -20.89
C LYS A 4 -33.90 1.15 -21.26
N THR A 5 -33.10 1.87 -22.04
CA THR A 5 -31.69 1.53 -22.28
C THR A 5 -30.92 1.64 -20.97
N LYS A 6 -30.44 0.50 -20.45
CA LYS A 6 -29.51 0.48 -19.30
C LYS A 6 -28.22 1.16 -19.72
N ALA A 7 -27.87 2.25 -19.03
CA ALA A 7 -26.57 2.90 -19.16
C ALA A 7 -25.45 1.86 -18.98
N ARG A 8 -24.56 1.73 -19.99
CA ARG A 8 -23.30 0.99 -19.82
C ARG A 8 -22.47 1.73 -18.79
N LYS A 9 -22.34 1.17 -17.58
CA LYS A 9 -21.34 1.65 -16.62
C LYS A 9 -19.98 1.48 -17.27
N SER A 10 -19.28 2.59 -17.53
CA SER A 10 -17.88 2.55 -17.94
C SER A 10 -17.11 1.79 -16.87
N ALA A 11 -16.45 0.68 -17.25
CA ALA A 11 -15.67 -0.11 -16.32
C ALA A 11 -14.37 0.65 -16.03
N THR A 12 -14.30 1.36 -14.92
CA THR A 12 -13.06 1.97 -14.44
C THR A 12 -12.12 0.86 -13.99
N ILE A 13 -11.14 0.51 -14.82
CA ILE A 13 -10.12 -0.49 -14.48
C ILE A 13 -9.21 0.11 -13.41
N THR A 14 -9.26 -0.43 -12.19
CA THR A 14 -8.36 0.00 -11.12
C THR A 14 -7.03 -0.75 -11.27
N ILE A 15 -6.01 -0.05 -11.78
CA ILE A 15 -4.65 -0.59 -11.86
C ILE A 15 -4.08 -0.65 -10.43
N THR A 16 -3.68 -1.84 -9.99
CA THR A 16 -3.05 -2.04 -8.68
C THR A 16 -1.59 -2.43 -8.84
N LYS A 17 -0.76 -2.20 -7.80
CA LYS A 17 0.64 -2.64 -7.77
C LYS A 17 0.78 -4.15 -8.07
N ALA A 18 -0.16 -4.97 -7.61
CA ALA A 18 -0.18 -6.40 -7.92
C ALA A 18 -0.36 -6.68 -9.42
N ILE A 19 -1.25 -5.95 -10.10
CA ILE A 19 -1.42 -6.08 -11.55
C ILE A 19 -0.13 -5.70 -12.27
N ILE A 20 0.49 -4.58 -11.89
CA ILE A 20 1.74 -4.14 -12.52
C ILE A 20 2.86 -5.17 -12.32
N LEU A 21 3.03 -5.69 -11.10
CA LEU A 21 4.12 -6.60 -10.78
C LEU A 21 3.94 -8.01 -11.39
N PHE A 22 2.70 -8.50 -11.48
CA PHE A 22 2.44 -9.88 -11.88
C PHE A 22 1.89 -10.04 -13.30
N SER A 23 1.62 -8.94 -14.02
CA SER A 23 1.31 -9.00 -15.45
C SER A 23 2.58 -9.21 -16.25
N CYS A 24 2.51 -10.04 -17.29
CA CYS A 24 3.59 -10.25 -18.25
C CYS A 24 4.96 -10.60 -17.61
N ASN A 25 4.96 -11.29 -16.46
CA ASN A 25 6.18 -11.71 -15.77
C ASN A 25 7.10 -10.55 -15.31
N ALA A 26 6.57 -9.32 -15.20
CA ALA A 26 7.36 -8.11 -14.96
C ALA A 26 8.25 -8.18 -13.70
N TRP A 27 7.75 -8.76 -12.61
CA TRP A 27 8.53 -8.93 -11.37
C TRP A 27 9.71 -9.89 -11.54
N ASP A 28 9.49 -11.03 -12.20
CA ASP A 28 10.53 -12.03 -12.40
C ASP A 28 11.65 -11.49 -13.31
N ASP A 29 11.29 -10.75 -14.36
CA ASP A 29 12.25 -10.05 -15.23
C ASP A 29 13.04 -8.96 -14.46
N TYR A 30 12.35 -8.18 -13.62
CA TYR A 30 12.97 -7.17 -12.76
C TYR A 30 13.97 -7.81 -11.79
N ARG A 31 13.59 -8.94 -11.18
CA ARG A 31 14.42 -9.68 -10.22
C ARG A 31 15.71 -10.21 -10.85
N VAL A 32 15.66 -10.64 -12.11
CA VAL A 32 16.86 -11.07 -12.85
C VAL A 32 17.74 -9.87 -13.19
N ARG A 33 17.16 -8.77 -13.68
CA ARG A 33 17.91 -7.58 -14.13
C ARG A 33 18.64 -6.87 -12.98
N TYR A 34 18.04 -6.80 -11.79
CA TYR A 34 18.55 -6.03 -10.65
C TYR A 34 18.93 -6.91 -9.46
N LYS A 35 19.32 -8.17 -9.71
CA LYS A 35 19.58 -9.17 -8.67
C LYS A 35 20.50 -8.68 -7.53
N ASP A 36 21.52 -7.89 -7.86
CA ASP A 36 22.53 -7.41 -6.90
C ASP A 36 22.10 -6.13 -6.14
N SER A 37 21.05 -5.47 -6.59
CA SER A 37 20.56 -4.20 -6.00
C SER A 37 19.27 -4.38 -5.18
N ILE A 38 18.59 -5.53 -5.31
CA ILE A 38 17.34 -5.78 -4.61
C ILE A 38 17.62 -6.29 -3.19
N HIS A 39 17.10 -5.59 -2.19
CA HIS A 39 17.12 -6.03 -0.82
C HIS A 39 16.14 -7.18 -0.59
N SER A 40 16.50 -8.07 0.35
CA SER A 40 15.67 -9.20 0.76
C SER A 40 14.25 -8.79 1.22
N VAL A 41 14.13 -7.61 1.83
CA VAL A 41 12.85 -7.04 2.29
C VAL A 41 11.90 -6.75 1.12
N GLU A 42 12.42 -6.32 -0.03
CA GLU A 42 11.60 -6.05 -1.21
C GLU A 42 11.06 -7.36 -1.80
N ILE A 43 11.91 -8.38 -1.85
CA ILE A 43 11.52 -9.73 -2.29
C ILE A 43 10.44 -10.31 -1.38
N ASP A 44 10.62 -10.24 -0.05
CA ASP A 44 9.62 -10.70 0.93
C ASP A 44 8.28 -9.99 0.74
N ASN A 45 8.30 -8.66 0.55
CA ASN A 45 7.09 -7.88 0.36
C ASN A 45 6.32 -8.29 -0.92
N VAL A 46 7.03 -8.54 -2.02
CA VAL A 46 6.37 -8.98 -3.27
C VAL A 46 5.84 -10.41 -3.15
N GLU A 47 6.57 -11.32 -2.53
CA GLU A 47 6.11 -12.69 -2.30
C GLU A 47 4.89 -12.75 -1.36
N ARG A 48 4.87 -11.91 -0.33
CA ARG A 48 3.70 -11.76 0.55
C ARG A 48 2.51 -11.16 -0.19
N LEU A 49 2.73 -10.18 -1.06
CA LEU A 49 1.69 -9.61 -1.91
C LEU A 49 1.06 -10.68 -2.81
N ARG A 50 1.88 -11.56 -3.41
CA ARG A 50 1.45 -12.66 -4.28
C ARG A 50 0.46 -13.62 -3.61
N LYS A 51 0.60 -13.83 -2.30
CA LYS A 51 -0.24 -14.76 -1.52
C LYS A 51 -1.40 -14.06 -0.80
N CYS A 52 -1.49 -12.73 -0.84
CA CYS A 52 -2.48 -11.97 -0.08
C CYS A 52 -3.93 -12.40 -0.36
N ARG A 53 -4.71 -12.67 0.69
CA ARG A 53 -6.12 -13.10 0.61
C ARG A 53 -6.34 -14.35 -0.23
N THR A 54 -5.32 -15.21 -0.33
CA THR A 54 -5.43 -16.55 -0.90
C THR A 54 -5.27 -17.59 0.21
N ILE A 55 -5.79 -18.79 -0.03
CA ILE A 55 -5.65 -19.94 0.88
C ILE A 55 -4.16 -20.27 1.14
N LYS A 56 -3.26 -19.89 0.23
CA LYS A 56 -1.80 -20.06 0.35
C LYS A 56 -1.20 -19.24 1.50
N ASN A 57 -1.89 -18.21 2.00
CA ASN A 57 -1.43 -17.39 3.13
C ASN A 57 -2.08 -17.82 4.47
N SER A 58 -2.42 -19.10 4.60
CA SER A 58 -3.24 -19.63 5.70
C SER A 58 -4.62 -18.97 5.80
N TYR A 59 -5.50 -19.56 6.61
CA TYR A 59 -6.88 -19.12 6.70
C TYR A 59 -7.50 -19.47 8.05
N LYS A 60 -8.58 -18.78 8.41
CA LYS A 60 -9.51 -19.16 9.48
C LYS A 60 -10.70 -19.89 8.90
N THR A 61 -11.16 -20.90 9.62
CA THR A 61 -12.35 -21.67 9.27
C THR A 61 -13.48 -21.30 10.22
N TYR A 62 -14.62 -20.94 9.65
CA TYR A 62 -15.84 -20.68 10.41
C TYR A 62 -16.86 -21.73 10.01
N GLN A 63 -17.42 -22.42 10.99
CA GLN A 63 -18.47 -23.40 10.77
C GLN A 63 -19.77 -22.90 11.37
N TYR A 64 -20.85 -22.98 10.60
CA TYR A 64 -22.17 -22.69 11.12
C TYR A 64 -22.73 -23.89 11.89
N PRO A 65 -23.05 -23.76 13.20
CA PRO A 65 -23.38 -24.91 14.04
C PRO A 65 -24.61 -25.71 13.59
N LYS A 66 -25.60 -25.08 12.94
CA LYS A 66 -26.88 -25.74 12.59
C LYS A 66 -26.95 -26.31 11.17
N PHE A 67 -26.12 -25.85 10.23
CA PHE A 67 -26.21 -26.21 8.80
C PHE A 67 -24.93 -26.84 8.27
N GLY A 68 -23.89 -26.99 9.12
CA GLY A 68 -22.62 -27.60 8.74
C GLY A 68 -21.82 -26.82 7.68
N THR A 69 -22.29 -25.65 7.23
CA THR A 69 -21.61 -24.84 6.23
C THR A 69 -20.28 -24.32 6.75
N ILE A 70 -19.21 -24.58 6.01
CA ILE A 70 -17.85 -24.16 6.34
C ILE A 70 -17.44 -22.99 5.44
N LYS A 71 -16.96 -21.91 6.05
CA LYS A 71 -16.42 -20.74 5.36
C LYS A 71 -14.93 -20.57 5.68
N TYR A 72 -14.11 -20.51 4.64
CA TYR A 72 -12.69 -20.22 4.76
C TYR A 72 -12.44 -18.73 4.54
N VAL A 73 -11.74 -18.10 5.48
CA VAL A 73 -11.36 -16.69 5.40
C VAL A 73 -9.83 -16.62 5.37
N PRO A 74 -9.22 -16.34 4.20
CA PRO A 74 -7.77 -16.27 4.07
C PRO A 74 -7.19 -15.04 4.76
N PHE A 75 -5.96 -15.15 5.25
CA PHE A 75 -5.29 -14.01 5.86
C PHE A 75 -4.77 -13.01 4.83
N THR A 76 -4.70 -11.75 5.26
CA THR A 76 -4.09 -10.66 4.51
C THR A 76 -2.56 -10.69 4.68
N CYS A 77 -1.84 -10.13 3.71
CA CYS A 77 -0.38 -10.10 3.75
C CYS A 77 0.20 -9.06 4.72
N LYS A 78 -0.59 -8.04 5.10
CA LYS A 78 -0.16 -6.88 5.93
C LYS A 78 1.07 -6.14 5.37
N CYS A 79 1.29 -6.25 4.06
CA CYS A 79 2.41 -5.61 3.36
C CYS A 79 1.99 -4.24 2.81
N ARG A 80 2.91 -3.25 2.85
CA ARG A 80 2.72 -1.89 2.30
C ARG A 80 2.54 -1.84 0.78
N LEU A 81 3.01 -2.86 0.05
CA LEU A 81 2.79 -2.94 -1.40
C LEU A 81 1.34 -3.31 -1.76
N CYS A 82 0.61 -3.93 -0.84
CA CYS A 82 -0.79 -4.28 -1.05
C CYS A 82 -1.69 -3.11 -0.70
N ILE A 83 -2.24 -2.43 -1.70
CA ILE A 83 -3.11 -1.26 -1.52
C ILE A 83 -4.21 -1.52 -0.48
N SER A 84 -4.94 -2.64 -0.59
CA SER A 84 -6.02 -2.94 0.37
C SER A 84 -5.56 -3.19 1.81
N CYS A 85 -4.31 -3.65 2.01
CA CYS A 85 -3.76 -3.85 3.35
C CYS A 85 -3.16 -2.56 3.88
N ASP A 86 -2.45 -1.84 3.03
CA ASP A 86 -1.79 -0.57 3.37
C ASP A 86 -2.81 0.51 3.71
N THR A 87 -3.87 0.66 2.91
CA THR A 87 -4.99 1.57 3.23
C THR A 87 -5.63 1.24 4.56
N LYS A 88 -5.79 -0.05 4.88
CA LYS A 88 -6.32 -0.46 6.19
C LYS A 88 -5.38 -0.02 7.32
N SER A 89 -4.09 -0.33 7.20
CA SER A 89 -3.10 0.06 8.22
C SER A 89 -2.99 1.58 8.38
N ALA A 90 -3.07 2.34 7.29
CA ALA A 90 -3.04 3.79 7.32
C ALA A 90 -4.26 4.39 8.04
N ASN A 91 -5.44 3.80 7.82
CA ASN A 91 -6.66 4.21 8.53
C ASN A 91 -6.58 3.86 10.01
N GLU A 92 -6.16 2.63 10.36
CA GLU A 92 -5.97 2.22 11.77
C GLU A 92 -4.99 3.16 12.49
N TRP A 93 -3.88 3.53 11.84
CA TRP A 93 -2.92 4.48 12.38
C TRP A 93 -3.50 5.90 12.54
N SER A 94 -4.29 6.35 11.56
CA SER A 94 -4.99 7.64 11.63
C SER A 94 -5.96 7.67 12.82
N ASP A 95 -6.71 6.60 13.04
CA ASP A 95 -7.64 6.48 14.16
C ASP A 95 -6.90 6.47 15.50
N GLU A 96 -5.78 5.74 15.60
CA GLU A 96 -4.93 5.74 16.79
C GLU A 96 -4.39 7.14 17.13
N ILE A 97 -3.97 7.90 16.12
CA ILE A 97 -3.53 9.29 16.32
C ILE A 97 -4.71 10.14 16.78
N HIS A 98 -5.87 9.99 16.13
CA HIS A 98 -7.07 10.72 16.51
C HIS A 98 -7.44 10.51 17.98
N HIS A 99 -7.33 9.28 18.49
CA HIS A 99 -7.58 8.96 19.89
C HIS A 99 -6.56 9.55 20.87
N LYS A 100 -5.33 9.82 20.42
CA LYS A 100 -4.26 10.42 21.25
C LYS A 100 -4.30 11.95 21.26
N LEU A 101 -4.96 12.56 20.27
CA LEU A 101 -5.03 14.01 20.14
C LEU A 101 -5.97 14.64 21.18
N LEU A 102 -5.59 15.81 21.68
CA LEU A 102 -6.46 16.62 22.53
C LEU A 102 -7.72 17.04 21.75
N LYS A 103 -8.86 17.15 22.44
CA LYS A 103 -10.14 17.58 21.85
C LYS A 103 -10.17 19.09 21.62
N VAL A 104 -9.32 19.59 20.74
CA VAL A 104 -9.19 20.99 20.34
C VAL A 104 -9.08 21.10 18.81
N PRO A 105 -9.34 22.28 18.21
CA PRO A 105 -9.06 22.49 16.79
C PRO A 105 -7.56 22.32 16.49
N HIS A 106 -7.23 21.41 15.58
CA HIS A 106 -5.86 21.13 15.15
C HIS A 106 -5.53 21.84 13.84
N LYS A 107 -4.28 22.27 13.68
CA LYS A 107 -3.73 22.77 12.40
C LYS A 107 -2.68 21.80 11.90
N HIS A 108 -2.91 21.20 10.74
CA HIS A 108 -1.91 20.36 10.08
C HIS A 108 -0.98 21.23 9.26
N VAL A 109 0.31 21.22 9.59
CA VAL A 109 1.36 21.97 8.88
C VAL A 109 2.31 20.98 8.23
N ILE A 110 2.44 21.06 6.91
CA ILE A 110 3.38 20.24 6.14
C ILE A 110 4.54 21.14 5.72
N PHE A 111 5.75 20.81 6.17
CA PHE A 111 6.96 21.50 5.73
C PHE A 111 7.52 20.80 4.49
N ILE A 112 7.46 21.48 3.35
CA ILE A 112 8.15 21.04 2.13
C ILE A 112 9.49 21.76 2.11
N ILE A 113 10.58 21.00 2.15
CA ILE A 113 11.93 21.56 2.02
C ILE A 113 12.15 21.94 0.55
N PRO A 114 12.34 23.23 0.23
CA PRO A 114 12.72 23.69 -1.11
C PRO A 114 13.99 22.99 -1.56
N ASP A 115 14.11 22.75 -2.86
CA ASP A 115 15.24 21.99 -3.42
C ASP A 115 16.60 22.58 -3.04
N THR A 116 16.70 23.91 -3.06
CA THR A 116 17.88 24.69 -2.67
C THR A 116 18.33 24.46 -1.22
N LEU A 117 17.42 24.07 -0.33
CA LEU A 117 17.73 23.83 1.08
C LEU A 117 18.05 22.36 1.37
N ARG A 118 17.76 21.43 0.46
CA ARG A 118 17.96 19.99 0.72
C ARG A 118 19.41 19.62 0.96
N GLU A 119 20.35 20.27 0.29
CA GLU A 119 21.79 20.02 0.48
C GLU A 119 22.26 20.45 1.87
N VAL A 120 21.77 21.59 2.36
CA VAL A 120 22.05 22.10 3.71
C VAL A 120 21.55 21.11 4.77
N PHE A 121 20.35 20.54 4.61
CA PHE A 121 19.81 19.54 5.53
C PHE A 121 20.53 18.18 5.46
N LYS A 122 21.11 17.83 4.30
CA LYS A 122 21.89 16.58 4.15
C LYS A 122 23.27 16.70 4.78
N ASN A 123 23.93 17.84 4.60
CA ASN A 123 25.28 18.11 5.08
C ASN A 123 25.30 19.41 5.89
N PRO A 124 24.94 19.38 7.19
CA PRO A 124 24.84 20.58 8.02
C PRO A 124 26.16 21.34 8.17
N GLU A 125 27.31 20.69 7.95
CA GLU A 125 28.64 21.32 8.01
C GLU A 125 28.96 22.21 6.81
N GLY A 126 28.25 22.08 5.69
CA GLY A 126 28.42 22.89 4.47
C GLY A 126 27.63 24.19 4.44
N ALA A 127 26.85 24.49 5.48
CA ALA A 127 25.91 25.62 5.54
C ALA A 127 26.56 27.02 5.62
N SER A 128 27.89 27.09 5.67
CA SER A 128 28.65 28.34 5.75
C SER A 128 28.79 29.08 4.42
N GLN A 129 28.42 28.45 3.29
CA GLN A 129 28.42 29.12 2.00
C GLN A 129 27.11 29.87 1.75
N PRO A 130 27.15 31.13 1.29
CA PRO A 130 25.95 31.93 1.09
C PRO A 130 25.06 31.31 -0.01
N ILE A 131 23.79 31.13 0.33
CA ILE A 131 22.75 30.69 -0.60
C ILE A 131 22.62 31.76 -1.69
N LYS A 132 23.04 31.45 -2.92
CA LYS A 132 22.82 32.34 -4.06
C LYS A 132 21.34 32.27 -4.45
N VAL A 133 20.63 33.38 -4.25
CA VAL A 133 19.26 33.61 -4.71
C VAL A 133 19.29 34.12 -6.14
#